data_AF-A0A0S1MMS1-F1
#
_entry.id   AF-A0A0S1MMS1-F1
#
_cell.length_a   1.000
_cell.length_b   1.000
_cell.length_c   1.000
_cell.angle_alpha   90.00
_cell.angle_beta   90.00
_cell.angle_gamma   90.00
#
_symmetry.space_group_name_H-M   'P 1'
#
loop_
_entity.id
_entity.type
_entity.pdbx_description
1 polymer ?
#
loop_
_entity_poly.entity_id
_entity_poly.type
_entity_poly.pdbx_seq_one_letter_code
_entity_poly.pdbx_strand_id
1 'polypeptide(L)'
;GHKNIVHSVCWEPSGECLASVSDDSVRVWKVGSGNKGELIHELSCAGTKYRTCVFHPTYPSLLVIGCYETLEIWDLTENKTMTLSAHDKL
;
A
#
# COMPACT_ATOMS: atom_id res chain seq x y z
N GLY A 1 -11.90 6.60 -5.41
CA GLY A 1 -10.74 7.14 -4.69
C GLY A 1 -10.91 6.90 -3.21
N HIS A 2 -9.91 7.28 -2.40
CA HIS A 2 -10.03 7.24 -0.94
C HIS A 2 -11.16 8.14 -0.43
N LYS A 3 -11.74 7.79 0.72
CA LYS A 3 -12.75 8.54 1.46
C LYS A 3 -12.15 9.41 2.56
N ASN A 4 -10.92 9.11 2.98
CA ASN A 4 -10.16 9.82 4.01
C ASN A 4 -8.87 10.44 3.45
N ILE A 5 -8.11 11.10 4.34
CA ILE A 5 -6.83 11.73 4.03
C ILE A 5 -5.85 10.68 3.50
N VAL A 6 -5.25 10.98 2.34
CA VAL A 6 -4.13 10.20 1.81
C VAL A 6 -2.85 10.67 2.51
N HIS A 7 -2.17 9.75 3.18
CA HIS A 7 -0.97 10.05 3.97
C HIS A 7 0.31 9.90 3.16
N SER A 8 0.36 8.92 2.25
CA SER A 8 1.54 8.64 1.43
C SER A 8 1.16 8.05 0.08
N VAL A 9 2.07 8.18 -0.88
CA VAL A 9 2.02 7.57 -2.20
C VAL A 9 3.41 7.07 -2.59
N CYS A 10 3.49 6.00 -3.37
CA CYS A 10 4.74 5.55 -3.97
C CYS A 10 4.52 4.89 -5.33
N TRP A 11 5.49 5.04 -6.21
CA TRP A 11 5.54 4.30 -7.47
C TRP A 11 6.19 2.94 -7.27
N GLU A 12 5.68 1.95 -7.99
CA GLU A 12 6.42 0.72 -8.28
C GLU A 12 7.67 1.08 -9.12
N PRO A 13 8.81 0.38 -8.95
CA PRO A 13 10.05 0.67 -9.69
C PRO A 13 9.93 0.79 -11.21
N SER A 14 9.01 0.05 -11.84
CA SER A 14 8.75 0.12 -13.30
C SER A 14 7.99 1.38 -13.72
N GLY A 15 7.29 2.03 -12.79
CA GLY A 15 6.37 3.13 -13.05
C GLY A 15 5.00 2.71 -13.58
N GLU A 16 4.68 1.41 -13.66
CA GLU A 16 3.38 0.94 -14.13
C GLU A 16 2.28 1.06 -13.07
N CYS A 17 2.65 0.90 -11.80
CA CYS A 17 1.72 0.97 -10.67
C CYS A 17 2.04 2.12 -9.71
N LEU A 18 0.98 2.73 -9.18
CA LEU A 18 1.03 3.71 -8.10
C LEU A 18 0.26 3.18 -6.89
N ALA A 19 0.88 3.15 -5.72
CA ALA A 19 0.20 2.88 -4.46
C ALA A 19 -0.13 4.19 -3.74
N SER A 20 -1.29 4.21 -3.08
CA SER A 20 -1.72 5.28 -2.19
C SER A 20 -2.27 4.69 -0.90
N VAL A 21 -1.99 5.35 0.22
CA VAL A 21 -2.39 4.86 1.55
C VAL A 21 -3.12 5.94 2.33
N SER A 22 -4.22 5.58 2.98
CA SER A 22 -5.06 6.45 3.78
C SER A 22 -5.49 5.77 5.09
N ASP A 23 -6.26 6.47 5.91
CA ASP A 23 -6.92 5.87 7.09
C ASP A 23 -7.99 4.82 6.72
N ASP A 24 -8.50 4.81 5.48
CA ASP A 24 -9.54 3.87 5.03
C ASP A 24 -8.99 2.60 4.36
N SER A 25 -7.92 2.73 3.57
CA SER A 25 -7.43 1.65 2.72
C SER A 25 -6.04 1.95 2.18
N VAL A 26 -5.37 0.89 1.71
CA VAL A 26 -4.30 0.99 0.72
C VAL A 26 -4.89 0.64 -0.64
N ARG A 27 -4.57 1.44 -1.66
CA ARG A 27 -5.04 1.23 -3.04
C ARG A 27 -3.85 1.21 -3.98
N VAL A 28 -3.89 0.29 -4.94
CA VAL A 28 -2.91 0.20 -6.03
C VAL A 28 -3.61 0.46 -7.35
N TRP A 29 -3.04 1.36 -8.13
CA TRP A 29 -3.56 1.81 -9.40
C TRP A 29 -2.60 1.44 -10.51
N LYS A 30 -3.09 0.84 -11.59
CA LYS A 30 -2.35 0.74 -12.85
C LYS A 30 -2.49 2.06 -13.59
N VAL A 31 -1.36 2.68 -13.94
CA VAL A 31 -1.35 3.98 -14.63
C VAL A 31 -0.99 3.78 -16.09
N GLY A 32 -1.97 3.98 -16.98
CA GLY A 32 -1.78 3.90 -18.43
C GLY A 32 -1.62 5.28 -19.09
N SER A 33 -1.32 5.28 -20.39
CA SER A 33 -1.27 6.49 -21.20
C SER A 33 -2.60 7.25 -21.14
N GLY A 34 -2.54 8.56 -20.89
CA GLY A 34 -3.72 9.45 -20.91
C GLY A 34 -4.31 9.82 -19.55
N ASN A 35 -3.52 9.84 -18.48
CA ASN A 35 -3.91 10.27 -17.12
C ASN A 35 -5.07 9.46 -16.51
N LYS A 36 -5.28 8.23 -16.97
CA LYS A 36 -6.29 7.32 -16.42
C LYS A 36 -5.60 6.26 -15.56
N GLY A 37 -5.94 6.26 -14.28
CA GLY A 37 -5.56 5.20 -13.33
C GLY A 37 -6.71 4.22 -13.16
N GLU A 38 -6.42 2.93 -13.30
CA GLU A 38 -7.35 1.84 -13.01
C GLU A 38 -7.04 1.28 -11.61
N LEU A 39 -8.04 1.19 -10.73
CA LEU A 39 -7.87 0.55 -9.42
C LEU A 39 -7.76 -0.96 -9.64
N ILE A 40 -6.61 -1.53 -9.33
CA ILE A 40 -6.35 -2.96 -9.52
C ILE A 40 -6.32 -3.74 -8.20
N HIS A 41 -5.97 -3.08 -7.08
CA HIS A 41 -6.01 -3.68 -5.76
C HIS A 41 -6.49 -2.70 -4.69
N GLU A 42 -7.18 -3.22 -3.68
CA GLU A 42 -7.61 -2.48 -2.49
C GLU A 42 -7.47 -3.37 -1.25
N LEU A 43 -6.81 -2.83 -0.22
CA LEU A 43 -6.66 -3.44 1.10
C LEU A 43 -7.31 -2.52 2.12
N SER A 44 -8.44 -2.94 2.68
CA SER A 44 -9.17 -2.18 3.70
C SER A 44 -8.39 -2.13 5.02
N CYS A 45 -8.40 -0.97 5.66
CA CYS A 45 -7.91 -0.79 7.02
C CYS A 45 -8.86 -1.46 8.03
N ALA A 46 -8.38 -2.44 8.78
CA ALA A 46 -9.14 -3.15 9.83
C ALA A 46 -8.99 -2.50 11.23
N GLY A 47 -8.84 -1.16 11.29
CA GLY A 47 -8.63 -0.40 12.52
C GLY A 47 -7.19 0.05 12.75
N THR A 48 -6.24 -0.47 11.96
CA THR A 48 -4.84 -0.06 11.96
C THR A 48 -4.64 1.16 11.06
N LYS A 49 -4.34 2.34 11.59
CA LYS A 49 -4.21 3.52 10.72
C LYS A 49 -2.86 3.53 9.99
N TYR A 50 -2.93 3.34 8.67
CA TYR A 50 -1.79 3.27 7.76
C TYR A 50 -1.20 4.67 7.50
N ARG A 51 0.14 4.79 7.39
CA ARG A 51 0.83 6.09 7.34
C ARG A 51 1.75 6.25 6.15
N THR A 52 2.49 5.21 5.81
CA THR A 52 3.46 5.23 4.73
C THR A 52 3.37 3.95 3.92
N CYS A 53 3.80 4.00 2.67
CA CYS A 53 3.88 2.82 1.82
C CYS A 53 5.10 2.92 0.90
N VAL A 54 5.76 1.78 0.67
CA VAL A 54 6.89 1.66 -0.25
C VAL A 54 6.82 0.33 -1.00
N PHE A 55 6.95 0.36 -2.32
CA PHE A 55 7.15 -0.86 -3.10
C PHE A 55 8.54 -1.43 -2.88
N HIS A 56 8.65 -2.75 -2.90
CA HIS A 56 9.96 -3.39 -2.91
C HIS A 56 10.70 -3.05 -4.21
N PRO A 57 11.99 -2.65 -4.16
CA PRO A 57 12.72 -2.16 -5.34
C PRO A 57 12.95 -3.20 -6.44
N THR A 58 12.87 -4.50 -6.10
CA THR A 58 13.11 -5.60 -7.05
C THR A 58 11.98 -6.63 -7.10
N TYR A 59 10.97 -6.53 -6.24
CA TYR A 59 9.84 -7.48 -6.17
C TYR A 59 8.56 -6.67 -6.34
N PRO A 60 8.14 -6.40 -7.60
CA PRO A 60 7.11 -5.39 -7.89
C PRO A 60 5.73 -5.69 -7.29
N SER A 61 5.46 -6.94 -6.93
CA SER A 61 4.23 -7.35 -6.25
C SER A 61 4.24 -7.13 -4.73
N LEU A 62 5.39 -6.79 -4.12
CA LEU A 62 5.49 -6.60 -2.68
C LEU A 62 5.41 -5.11 -2.32
N LEU A 63 4.44 -4.78 -1.48
CA LEU A 63 4.27 -3.46 -0.88
C LEU A 63 4.44 -3.55 0.63
N VAL A 64 5.29 -2.71 1.20
CA VAL A 64 5.40 -2.54 2.66
C VAL A 64 4.60 -1.32 3.06
N ILE A 65 3.73 -1.49 4.05
CA ILE A 65 2.86 -0.45 4.59
C ILE A 65 3.26 -0.22 6.05
N GLY A 66 3.63 1.02 6.36
CA GLY A 66 3.96 1.42 7.72
C GLY A 66 2.70 1.81 8.50
N CYS A 67 2.51 1.17 9.65
CA CYS A 67 1.46 1.46 10.61
C CYS A 67 2.05 2.11 11.87
N TYR A 68 1.25 2.34 12.91
CA TYR A 68 1.74 2.91 14.16
C TYR A 68 2.70 2.00 14.92
N GLU A 69 2.33 0.73 15.10
CA GLU A 69 3.12 -0.21 15.91
C GLU A 69 3.61 -1.42 15.11
N THR A 70 3.15 -1.51 13.85
CA THR A 70 3.35 -2.67 12.98
C THR A 70 3.79 -2.23 11.59
N LEU A 71 4.31 -3.18 10.84
CA LEU A 71 4.42 -3.13 9.40
C LEU A 71 3.45 -4.16 8.83
N GLU A 72 2.82 -3.84 7.72
CA GLU A 72 2.07 -4.79 6.93
C GLU A 72 2.77 -5.01 5.59
N ILE A 73 3.14 -6.25 5.31
CA ILE A 73 3.69 -6.66 4.03
C ILE A 73 2.53 -7.23 3.22
N TRP A 74 2.28 -6.65 2.05
CA TRP A 74 1.22 -7.06 1.15
C TRP A 74 1.80 -7.60 -0.16
N ASP A 75 1.49 -8.86 -0.46
CA ASP A 75 1.73 -9.48 -1.75
C ASP A 75 0.51 -9.28 -2.64
N LEU A 76 0.67 -8.51 -3.71
CA LEU A 76 -0.37 -8.17 -4.68
C LEU A 76 -0.71 -9.34 -5.61
N THR A 77 0.23 -10.27 -5.84
CA THR A 77 0.02 -11.44 -6.72
C THR A 77 -0.87 -12.48 -6.02
N GLU A 78 -0.57 -12.77 -4.75
CA GLU A 78 -1.39 -13.70 -3.96
C GLU A 78 -2.56 -13.02 -3.25
N ASN A 79 -2.58 -11.68 -3.23
CA ASN A 79 -3.47 -10.86 -2.44
C ASN A 79 -3.50 -11.28 -0.95
N LYS A 80 -2.32 -11.46 -0.37
CA LYS A 80 -2.14 -11.86 1.03
C LYS A 80 -1.33 -10.84 1.78
N THR A 81 -1.65 -10.67 3.06
CA THR A 81 -0.91 -9.78 3.95
C THR A 81 -0.25 -10.54 5.09
N MET A 82 0.86 -10.00 5.57
CA MET A 82 1.59 -10.43 6.74
C MET A 82 1.85 -9.22 7.63
N THR A 83 1.48 -9.31 8.90
CA THR A 83 1.76 -8.27 9.88
C THR A 83 3.03 -8.58 10.66
N LEU A 84 3.93 -7.60 10.78
CA LEU A 84 5.13 -7.64 11.59
C LEU A 84 5.04 -6.59 12.69
N SER A 85 5.36 -6.95 13.93
CA SER A 85 5.51 -5.96 15.00
C SER A 85 6.78 -5.15 14.76
N ALA A 86 6.66 -3.83 14.70
CA ALA A 86 7.80 -2.91 14.55
C ALA A 86 8.38 -2.49 15.90
N HIS A 87 7.54 -2.51 16.95
CA HIS A 87 7.91 -2.21 18.32
C HIS A 87 7.76 -3.46 19.18
N ASP A 88 8.68 -3.64 20.14
CA ASP A 88 8.51 -4.61 21.20
C ASP A 88 7.35 -4.18 22.11
N LYS A 89 6.53 -5.15 22.54
CA LYS A 89 5.57 -4.90 23.61
C LYS A 89 6.36 -4.70 24.90
N LEU A 90 6.49 -3.44 25.33
CA LEU A 90 6.98 -3.10 26.66
C LEU A 90 6.13 -3.80 27.74
#